data_AF-A0A956YSM3-F1
#
_entry.id   AF-A0A956YSM3-F1
#
_cell.length_a   1.000
_cell.length_b   1.000
_cell.length_c   1.000
_cell.angle_alpha   90.00
_cell.angle_beta   90.00
_cell.angle_gamma   90.00
#
_symmetry.space_group_name_H-M   'P 1'
#
loop_
_entity.id
_entity.type
_entity.pdbx_description
1 polymer ?
#
loop_
_entity_poly.entity_id
_entity_poly.type
_entity_poly.pdbx_seq_one_letter_code
_entity_poly.pdbx_strand_id
1 'polypeptide(L)'
;MKLALVHDWLNQRGGAEDVLETLVDLYPNSPLYTSIYAPELMPENYRAWDIHTLWIDRLPGIHRHHQPYLPVYPLAWGGLHLDDYDVVLSNKSGFCHGLQKSDQTLHVCYCLAPTRYVWQLDGYIAREGLGG
;
A
#
# COMPACT_ATOMS: atom_id res chain seq x y z
N MET A 1 0.57 4.56 22.79
CA MET A 1 0.18 5.06 21.47
C MET A 1 0.15 3.89 20.52
N LYS A 2 -1.02 3.54 19.99
CA LYS A 2 -1.22 2.51 18.96
C LYS A 2 -1.08 3.17 17.60
N LEU A 3 -0.04 2.79 16.86
CA LEU A 3 0.25 3.29 15.52
C LEU A 3 0.10 2.17 14.50
N ALA A 4 -0.63 2.43 13.42
CA ALA A 4 -0.69 1.56 12.24
C ALA A 4 0.14 2.17 11.10
N LEU A 5 0.96 1.33 10.47
CA LEU A 5 1.61 1.66 9.20
C LEU A 5 0.70 1.23 8.05
N VAL A 6 0.65 2.03 6.99
CA VAL A 6 -0.16 1.71 5.81
C VAL A 6 0.67 1.94 4.54
N HIS A 7 0.69 0.96 3.64
CA HIS A 7 1.41 1.02 2.36
C HIS A 7 0.55 0.49 1.22
N ASP A 8 0.64 1.11 0.03
CA ASP A 8 -0.25 0.79 -1.09
C ASP A 8 -0.24 -0.68 -1.50
N TRP A 9 0.92 -1.26 -1.82
CA TRP A 9 1.06 -2.67 -2.22
C TRP A 9 2.51 -3.14 -2.11
N LEU A 10 2.72 -4.44 -1.91
CA LEU A 10 4.03 -5.07 -1.78
C LEU A 10 4.22 -6.21 -2.78
N ASN A 11 4.38 -5.88 -4.05
CA ASN A 11 4.65 -6.85 -5.12
C ASN A 11 5.87 -6.51 -6.00
N GLN A 12 6.54 -5.40 -5.71
CA GLN A 12 7.77 -4.95 -6.34
C GLN A 12 8.53 -4.03 -5.38
N ARG A 13 9.83 -3.88 -5.59
CA ARG A 13 10.67 -2.95 -4.83
C ARG A 13 10.96 -1.69 -5.63
N GLY A 14 10.87 -0.54 -4.96
CA GLY A 14 11.23 0.78 -5.46
C GLY A 14 11.31 1.79 -4.32
N GLY A 15 11.33 3.08 -4.66
CA GLY A 15 11.53 4.14 -3.66
C GLY A 15 10.42 4.25 -2.62
N ALA A 16 9.22 3.71 -2.89
CA ALA A 16 8.17 3.64 -1.90
C ALA A 16 8.53 2.64 -0.78
N GLU A 17 9.10 1.50 -1.15
CA GLU A 17 9.52 0.46 -0.23
C GLU A 17 10.74 0.90 0.60
N ASP A 18 11.67 1.68 0.03
CA ASP A 18 12.81 2.23 0.78
C ASP A 18 12.34 3.14 1.95
N VAL A 19 11.28 3.94 1.71
CA VAL A 19 10.65 4.75 2.76
C VAL A 19 9.94 3.85 3.76
N LEU A 20 9.23 2.82 3.31
CA LEU A 20 8.54 1.89 4.18
C LEU A 20 9.51 1.15 5.12
N GLU A 21 10.65 0.67 4.62
CA GLU A 21 11.70 0.04 5.44
C GLU A 21 12.12 0.98 6.59
N THR A 22 12.33 2.27 6.29
CA THR A 22 12.65 3.28 7.31
C THR A 22 11.52 3.46 8.34
N LEU A 23 10.26 3.44 7.89
CA LEU A 23 9.11 3.58 8.79
C LEU A 23 8.95 2.37 9.71
N VAL A 24 9.17 1.15 9.19
CA VAL A 24 9.15 -0.07 9.99
C VAL A 24 10.28 -0.06 11.01
N ASP A 25 11.49 0.39 10.64
CA ASP A 25 12.61 0.52 11.57
C ASP A 25 12.33 1.53 12.70
N LEU A 26 11.61 2.61 12.41
CA LEU A 26 11.20 3.60 13.41
C LEU A 26 10.06 3.09 14.32
N TYR A 27 9.18 2.25 13.78
CA TYR A 27 7.99 1.73 14.47
C TYR A 27 7.91 0.19 14.37
N PRO A 28 8.88 -0.57 14.92
CA PRO A 28 9.01 -2.00 14.67
C PRO A 28 7.88 -2.85 15.27
N ASN A 29 7.12 -2.28 16.20
CA ASN A 29 5.98 -2.95 16.85
C ASN A 29 4.63 -2.57 16.22
N SER A 30 4.62 -1.76 15.17
CA SER A 30 3.40 -1.33 14.50
C SER A 30 3.00 -2.30 13.38
N PRO A 31 1.74 -2.74 13.33
CA PRO A 31 1.25 -3.55 12.22
C PRO A 31 1.28 -2.74 10.92
N LEU A 32 1.58 -3.43 9.81
CA LEU A 32 1.58 -2.88 8.47
C LEU A 32 0.36 -3.38 7.70
N TYR A 33 -0.51 -2.46 7.29
CA TYR A 33 -1.62 -2.76 6.41
C TYR A 33 -1.26 -2.46 4.95
N THR A 34 -1.54 -3.42 4.07
CA THR A 34 -1.32 -3.24 2.62
C THR A 34 -2.41 -3.90 1.80
N SER A 35 -2.64 -3.44 0.58
CA SER A 35 -3.64 -4.06 -0.29
C SER A 35 -3.26 -5.50 -0.68
N ILE A 36 -1.99 -5.71 -1.03
CA ILE A 36 -1.45 -6.98 -1.53
C ILE A 36 -0.03 -7.18 -1.04
N TYR A 37 0.35 -8.43 -0.81
CA TYR A 37 1.71 -8.81 -0.44
C TYR A 37 2.12 -10.10 -1.16
N ALA A 38 3.14 -9.99 -2.02
CA ALA A 38 3.72 -11.11 -2.75
C ALA A 38 5.06 -11.53 -2.10
N PRO A 39 5.07 -12.39 -1.07
CA PRO A 39 6.27 -12.72 -0.28
C PRO A 39 7.40 -13.37 -1.10
N GLU A 40 7.10 -13.90 -2.29
CA GLU A 40 8.08 -14.48 -3.22
C GLU A 40 8.76 -13.42 -4.13
N LEU A 41 8.19 -12.22 -4.21
CA LEU A 41 8.73 -11.09 -4.99
C LEU A 41 9.37 -10.02 -4.10
N MET A 42 9.23 -10.15 -2.79
CA MET A 42 9.68 -9.17 -1.80
C MET A 42 10.88 -9.69 -1.00
N PRO A 43 11.67 -8.80 -0.38
CA PRO A 43 12.79 -9.20 0.48
C PRO A 43 12.37 -10.17 1.60
N GLU A 44 13.20 -11.18 1.87
CA GLU A 44 12.87 -12.24 2.83
C GLU A 44 12.61 -11.71 4.25
N ASN A 45 13.30 -10.64 4.65
CA ASN A 45 13.13 -10.00 5.95
C ASN A 45 11.72 -9.42 6.16
N TYR A 46 10.96 -9.13 5.10
CA TYR A 46 9.58 -8.64 5.23
C TYR A 46 8.66 -9.71 5.83
N ARG A 47 9.02 -11.00 5.73
CA ARG A 47 8.28 -12.10 6.35
C ARG A 47 8.31 -12.04 7.88
N ALA A 48 9.21 -11.26 8.48
CA ALA A 48 9.27 -11.04 9.93
C ALA A 48 8.36 -9.90 10.40
N TRP A 49 7.80 -9.10 9.48
CA TRP A 49 6.91 -7.99 9.82
C TRP A 49 5.49 -8.49 10.09
N ASP A 50 4.73 -7.75 10.91
CA ASP A 50 3.30 -7.98 11.13
C ASP A 50 2.49 -7.37 9.98
N ILE A 51 2.37 -8.11 8.87
CA ILE A 51 1.73 -7.64 7.62
C ILE A 51 0.28 -8.14 7.54
N HIS A 52 -0.65 -7.19 7.41
CA HIS A 52 -2.08 -7.42 7.23
C HIS A 52 -2.50 -7.02 5.82
N THR A 53 -2.82 -8.01 4.99
CA THR A 53 -3.32 -7.80 3.63
C THR A 53 -4.82 -7.59 3.59
N LEU A 54 -5.31 -6.75 2.67
CA LEU A 54 -6.73 -6.63 2.38
C LEU A 54 -7.27 -7.85 1.62
N TRP A 55 -8.60 -7.94 1.50
CA TRP A 55 -9.28 -9.03 0.78
C TRP A 55 -8.87 -9.13 -0.69
N ILE A 56 -8.42 -8.01 -1.30
CA ILE A 56 -8.02 -7.93 -2.71
C ILE A 56 -6.77 -8.77 -3.02
N ASP A 57 -5.93 -9.06 -2.01
CA ASP A 57 -4.76 -9.94 -2.13
C ASP A 57 -5.12 -11.38 -2.58
N ARG A 58 -6.38 -11.78 -2.41
CA ARG A 58 -6.87 -13.11 -2.80
C ARG A 58 -7.36 -13.17 -4.26
N LEU A 59 -7.34 -12.05 -4.99
CA LEU A 59 -7.81 -12.02 -6.37
C LEU A 59 -6.84 -12.73 -7.33
N PRO A 60 -7.35 -13.43 -8.36
CA PRO A 60 -6.52 -14.25 -9.22
C PRO A 60 -5.49 -13.42 -9.99
N GLY A 61 -4.21 -13.78 -9.85
CA GLY A 61 -3.12 -13.11 -10.56
C GLY A 61 -2.78 -11.71 -10.07
N ILE A 62 -3.35 -11.26 -8.94
CA ILE A 62 -3.20 -9.88 -8.43
C ILE A 62 -1.73 -9.49 -8.18
N HIS A 63 -0.89 -10.42 -7.70
CA HIS A 63 0.52 -10.15 -7.44
C HIS A 63 1.32 -9.80 -8.70
N ARG A 64 0.92 -10.30 -9.87
CA ARG A 64 1.59 -10.07 -11.16
C ARG A 64 0.90 -9.01 -12.02
N HIS A 65 -0.43 -8.94 -11.96
CA HIS A 65 -1.25 -8.08 -12.80
C HIS A 65 -2.19 -7.23 -11.94
N HIS A 66 -1.62 -6.34 -11.11
CA HIS A 66 -2.42 -5.50 -10.21
C HIS A 66 -3.10 -4.31 -10.92
N GLN A 67 -2.55 -3.85 -12.07
CA GLN A 67 -3.06 -2.68 -12.79
C GLN A 67 -4.51 -2.84 -13.30
N PRO A 68 -4.95 -4.00 -13.85
CA PRO A 68 -6.36 -4.22 -14.16
C PRO A 68 -7.31 -4.07 -12.96
N TYR A 69 -6.81 -4.25 -11.75
CA TYR A 69 -7.60 -4.12 -10.51
C TYR A 69 -7.66 -2.70 -9.96
N LEU A 70 -7.03 -1.70 -10.61
CA LEU A 70 -7.09 -0.28 -10.19
C LEU A 70 -8.50 0.22 -9.81
N PRO A 71 -9.58 -0.10 -10.56
CA PRO A 71 -10.94 0.31 -10.18
C PRO A 71 -11.46 -0.29 -8.86
N VAL A 72 -10.86 -1.38 -8.39
CA VAL A 72 -11.28 -2.13 -7.19
C VAL A 72 -10.59 -1.60 -5.92
N TYR A 73 -9.42 -0.98 -6.04
CA TYR A 73 -8.66 -0.47 -4.90
C TYR A 73 -9.44 0.53 -4.00
N PRO A 74 -10.24 1.47 -4.54
CA PRO A 74 -11.05 2.34 -3.69
C PRO A 74 -12.01 1.57 -2.78
N LEU A 75 -12.61 0.48 -3.26
CA LEU A 75 -13.50 -0.37 -2.47
C LEU A 75 -12.72 -1.17 -1.43
N ALA A 76 -11.54 -1.67 -1.78
CA ALA A 76 -10.69 -2.40 -0.86
C ALA A 76 -10.26 -1.53 0.33
N TRP A 77 -9.73 -0.34 0.04
CA TRP A 77 -9.31 0.61 1.07
C TRP A 77 -10.48 1.17 1.85
N GLY A 78 -11.59 1.50 1.20
CA GLY A 78 -12.80 1.99 1.88
C GLY A 78 -13.43 0.98 2.84
N GLY A 79 -13.12 -0.32 2.71
CA GLY A 79 -13.54 -1.36 3.64
C GLY A 79 -12.58 -1.61 4.81
N LEU A 80 -11.39 -0.99 4.83
CA LEU A 80 -10.45 -1.10 5.95
C LEU A 80 -10.82 -0.06 7.02
N HIS A 81 -11.07 -0.55 8.23
CA HIS A 81 -11.37 0.27 9.40
C HIS A 81 -10.22 0.18 10.41
N LEU A 82 -9.63 1.33 10.76
CA LEU A 82 -8.53 1.46 11.73
C LEU A 82 -8.94 2.30 12.95
N ASP A 83 -10.18 2.14 13.41
CA ASP A 83 -10.79 2.94 14.47
C ASP A 83 -10.08 2.82 15.83
N ASP A 84 -9.44 1.67 16.09
CA ASP A 84 -8.77 1.36 17.36
C ASP A 84 -7.34 1.93 17.48
N TYR A 85 -6.87 2.68 16.48
CA TYR A 85 -5.54 3.27 16.44
C TYR A 85 -5.57 4.75 16.83
N ASP A 86 -4.53 5.18 17.58
CA ASP A 86 -4.32 6.59 17.89
C ASP A 86 -3.79 7.34 16.66
N VAL A 87 -2.90 6.68 15.90
CA VAL A 87 -2.24 7.24 14.71
C VAL A 87 -2.24 6.23 13.56
N VAL A 88 -2.59 6.71 12.37
CA VAL A 88 -2.37 6.00 11.11
C VAL A 88 -1.31 6.76 10.33
N LEU A 89 -0.20 6.11 10.01
CA LEU A 89 0.88 6.65 9.19
C LEU A 89 0.90 5.94 7.84
N SER A 90 0.41 6.62 6.80
CA SER A 90 0.35 6.05 5.45
C SER A 90 1.50 6.53 4.57
N ASN A 91 2.25 5.57 4.01
CA ASN A 91 3.22 5.78 2.94
C ASN A 91 2.53 5.59 1.59
N LYS A 92 2.15 6.70 0.95
CA LYS A 92 1.16 6.70 -0.13
C LYS A 92 1.74 7.19 -1.46
N SER A 93 1.62 6.35 -2.48
CA SER A 93 1.74 6.73 -3.91
C SER A 93 0.41 6.61 -4.67
N GLY A 94 -0.54 5.82 -4.17
CA GLY A 94 -1.81 5.44 -4.81
C GLY A 94 -3.05 5.68 -3.94
N PHE A 95 -3.72 4.60 -3.52
CA PHE A 95 -5.09 4.60 -2.99
C PHE A 95 -5.18 4.47 -1.46
N CYS A 96 -4.10 4.13 -0.77
CA CYS A 96 -4.18 3.68 0.64
C CYS A 96 -4.71 4.69 1.65
N HIS A 97 -4.69 5.99 1.31
CA HIS A 97 -5.30 7.04 2.12
C HIS A 97 -6.84 6.98 2.19
N GLY A 98 -7.51 6.16 1.35
CA GLY A 98 -8.97 5.97 1.34
C GLY A 98 -9.53 5.07 2.46
N LEU A 99 -8.69 4.68 3.42
CA LEU A 99 -9.10 3.91 4.60
C LEU A 99 -10.07 4.68 5.50
N GLN A 100 -10.79 3.94 6.34
CA GLN A 100 -11.68 4.47 7.35
C GLN A 100 -11.00 4.47 8.72
N LYS A 101 -11.32 5.47 9.54
CA LYS A 101 -10.78 5.66 10.88
C LYS A 101 -11.77 6.46 11.72
N SER A 102 -11.55 6.46 13.03
CA SER A 102 -12.34 7.29 13.94
C SER A 102 -11.97 8.77 13.80
N ASP A 103 -12.84 9.65 14.28
CA ASP A 103 -12.56 11.09 14.38
C ASP A 103 -11.42 11.40 15.37
N GLN A 104 -11.15 10.47 16.30
CA GLN A 104 -10.08 10.59 17.31
C GLN A 104 -8.72 10.13 16.78
N THR A 105 -8.70 9.38 15.68
CA THR A 105 -7.47 8.87 15.06
C THR A 105 -6.82 9.95 14.19
N LEU A 106 -5.56 10.28 14.50
CA LEU A 106 -4.74 11.14 13.66
C LEU A 106 -4.26 10.37 12.44
N HIS A 107 -4.50 10.89 11.23
CA HIS A 107 -3.96 10.31 10.00
C HIS A 107 -2.89 11.21 9.41
N VAL A 108 -1.65 10.71 9.42
CA VAL A 108 -0.51 11.35 8.77
C VAL A 108 -0.24 10.63 7.45
N CYS A 109 -0.33 11.36 6.34
CA CYS A 109 -0.05 10.81 5.02
C CYS A 109 1.31 11.32 4.52
N TYR A 110 2.29 10.42 4.44
CA TYR A 110 3.53 10.64 3.71
C TYR A 110 3.27 10.47 2.21
N CYS A 111 3.13 11.59 1.51
CA CYS A 111 2.83 11.62 0.08
C CYS A 111 4.11 11.43 -0.74
N LEU A 112 4.25 10.25 -1.36
CA LEU A 112 5.26 9.98 -2.37
C LEU A 112 4.89 10.66 -3.70
N ALA A 113 5.83 10.63 -4.65
CA ALA A 113 5.54 11.03 -6.02
C ALA A 113 4.29 10.28 -6.52
N PRO A 114 3.28 11.00 -7.03
CA PRO A 114 2.02 10.37 -7.43
C PRO A 114 2.27 9.38 -8.57
N THR A 115 1.50 8.30 -8.57
CA THR A 115 1.53 7.26 -9.61
C THR A 115 1.51 7.84 -11.02
N ARG A 116 2.49 7.45 -11.85
CA ARG A 116 2.74 8.05 -13.17
C ARG A 116 1.56 7.96 -14.14
N TYR A 117 0.72 6.94 -14.03
CA TYR A 117 -0.47 6.81 -14.89
C TYR A 117 -1.46 7.98 -14.75
N VAL A 118 -1.37 8.79 -13.69
CA VAL A 118 -2.24 9.96 -13.48
C VAL A 118 -1.76 11.19 -14.27
N TRP A 119 -0.46 11.29 -14.57
CA TRP A 119 0.13 12.53 -15.11
C TRP A 119 1.16 12.32 -16.24
N GLN A 120 1.50 11.07 -16.55
CA GLN A 120 2.34 10.63 -17.68
C GLN A 120 1.76 9.34 -18.28
N LEU A 121 0.48 9.36 -18.65
CA LEU A 121 -0.24 8.18 -19.12
C LEU A 121 0.44 7.53 -20.34
N ASP A 122 0.79 8.32 -21.36
CA ASP A 122 1.41 7.80 -22.60
C ASP A 122 2.76 7.12 -22.33
N GLY A 123 3.60 7.75 -21.50
CA GLY A 123 4.91 7.19 -21.12
C GLY A 123 4.78 5.96 -20.22
N TYR A 124 3.73 5.92 -19.39
CA TYR A 124 3.42 4.75 -18.57
C TYR A 124 2.99 3.57 -19.42
N ILE A 125 2.02 3.78 -20.34
CA ILE A 125 1.53 2.76 -21.28
C ILE A 125 2.68 2.15 -22.10
N ALA A 126 3.53 3.00 -22.68
CA ALA A 126 4.66 2.55 -23.48
C ALA A 126 5.66 1.69 -22.69
N ARG A 127 5.88 2.00 -21.41
CA ARG A 127 6.79 1.25 -20.54
C ARG A 127 6.20 -0.08 -20.06
N GLU A 128 4.90 -0.11 -19.79
CA GLU A 128 4.19 -1.30 -19.27
C GLU A 128 3.68 -2.22 -20.40
N GLY A 129 3.76 -1.80 -21.66
CA GLY A 129 3.28 -2.57 -22.81
C GLY A 129 1.75 -2.64 -22.92
N LEU A 130 1.04 -1.70 -22.28
CA LEU A 130 -0.41 -1.67 -22.18
C LEU A 130 -1.04 -0.88 -23.35
N GLY A 131 -1.04 -1.41 -24.57
CA GLY A 131 -1.58 -0.66 -25.71
C GLY A 131 -1.40 -1.31 -27.08
N GLY A 132 -1.68 -2.61 -27.18
CA GLY A 132 -1.79 -3.33 -28.46
C GLY A 132 -3.10 -3.05 -29.17
#